data_AF-A0A1G9CAJ7-F1
#
_entry.id   AF-A0A1G9CAJ7-F1
#
_cell.length_a   1.000
_cell.length_b   1.000
_cell.length_c   1.000
_cell.angle_alpha   90.00
_cell.angle_beta   90.00
_cell.angle_gamma   90.00
#
_symmetry.space_group_name_H-M   'P 1'
#
loop_
_entity.id
_entity.type
_entity.pdbx_description
1 polymer ?
#
loop_
_entity_poly.entity_id
_entity_poly.type
_entity_poly.pdbx_seq_one_letter_code
_entity_poly.pdbx_strand_id
1 'polypeptide(L)'
;MSRKRSGLLPGLVLGLVTALVCSACLGAAVLFQRSLPEAVTGFWSGLPLSLGLSVLIALLVALAIGAVRPRSLLLVPLAALYAGGAVVAGQIAGVSIMIGAPLRTPPAEPRAAQLSDVTVANFTEGLPGALALYRQPLAEAWAVWLYIAVAALVSLLLVTFRVTRVRRAHRAESEATEQATEPEYRAPFEPAQQPAQKPAPDLFTPRNPTQD
;
A
#
# COMPACT_ATOMS: atom_id res chain seq x y z
N MET A 1 13.27 -28.79 -4.44
CA MET A 1 12.01 -28.02 -4.48
C MET A 1 12.24 -26.61 -3.94
N SER A 2 12.33 -25.61 -4.82
CA SER A 2 12.50 -24.20 -4.42
C SER A 2 11.26 -23.71 -3.68
N ARG A 3 11.39 -23.39 -2.38
CA ARG A 3 10.32 -22.72 -1.62
C ARG A 3 10.03 -21.38 -2.30
N LYS A 4 8.93 -21.29 -3.06
CA LYS A 4 8.33 -20.01 -3.48
C LYS A 4 8.02 -19.22 -2.20
N ARG A 5 8.96 -18.39 -1.74
CA ARG A 5 8.78 -17.54 -0.56
C ARG A 5 7.55 -16.66 -0.82
N SER A 6 6.53 -16.79 0.03
CA SER A 6 5.33 -15.98 -0.10
C SER A 6 5.70 -14.52 0.19
N GLY A 7 5.37 -13.60 -0.72
CA GLY A 7 5.58 -12.15 -0.54
C GLY A 7 4.63 -11.53 0.51
N LEU A 8 4.00 -12.37 1.33
CA LEU A 8 2.93 -11.96 2.24
C LEU A 8 3.50 -11.15 3.42
N LEU A 9 4.46 -11.72 4.14
CA LEU A 9 5.08 -11.05 5.30
C LEU A 9 5.70 -9.69 4.94
N PRO A 10 6.54 -9.56 3.89
CA PRO A 10 7.09 -8.25 3.54
C PRO A 10 6.01 -7.28 3.04
N GLY A 11 4.92 -7.76 2.42
CA GLY A 11 3.78 -6.93 2.03
C GLY A 11 3.01 -6.37 3.24
N LEU A 12 2.86 -7.17 4.29
CA LEU A 12 2.25 -6.72 5.55
C LEU A 12 3.11 -5.69 6.27
N VAL A 13 4.41 -5.95 6.39
CA VAL A 13 5.34 -5.02 7.07
C VAL A 13 5.37 -3.69 6.33
N LEU A 14 5.50 -3.70 5.00
CA LEU A 14 5.53 -2.47 4.21
C LEU A 14 4.18 -1.74 4.25
N GLY A 15 3.06 -2.47 4.18
CA GLY A 15 1.72 -1.91 4.35
C GLY A 15 1.52 -1.24 5.71
N LEU A 16 1.97 -1.88 6.78
CA LEU A 16 1.90 -1.35 8.15
C LEU A 16 2.75 -0.09 8.32
N VAL A 17 4.01 -0.11 7.89
CA VAL A 17 4.89 1.06 7.96
C VAL A 17 4.29 2.24 7.18
N THR A 18 3.79 1.97 5.98
CA THR A 18 3.14 3.00 5.15
C THR A 18 1.89 3.55 5.84
N ALA A 19 1.06 2.68 6.44
CA ALA A 19 -0.12 3.08 7.18
C ALA A 19 0.22 3.97 8.40
N LEU A 20 1.29 3.65 9.13
CA LEU A 20 1.76 4.46 10.27
C LEU A 20 2.26 5.83 9.83
N VAL A 21 3.06 5.91 8.77
CA VAL A 21 3.53 7.18 8.20
C VAL A 21 2.35 8.02 7.72
N CYS A 22 1.43 7.41 6.97
CA CYS A 22 0.19 8.04 6.52
C CYS A 22 -0.67 8.57 7.68
N SER A 23 -0.79 7.79 8.75
CA SER A 23 -1.51 8.16 9.97
C SER A 23 -0.87 9.36 10.65
N ALA A 24 0.46 9.37 10.80
CA ALA A 24 1.20 10.49 11.38
C ALA A 24 1.03 11.78 10.55
N CYS A 25 1.16 11.68 9.22
CA CYS A 25 0.94 12.82 8.33
C CYS A 25 -0.49 13.35 8.40
N LEU A 26 -1.49 12.47 8.45
CA LEU A 26 -2.89 12.88 8.60
C LEU A 26 -3.14 13.54 9.95
N GLY A 27 -2.60 12.99 11.05
CA GLY A 27 -2.72 13.59 12.38
C GLY A 27 -2.11 14.99 12.44
N ALA A 28 -0.95 15.19 11.80
CA ALA A 28 -0.35 16.52 11.67
C ALA A 28 -1.23 17.46 10.83
N ALA A 29 -1.76 16.99 9.69
CA ALA A 29 -2.63 17.79 8.84
C ALA A 29 -3.92 18.24 9.56
N VAL A 30 -4.51 17.36 10.36
CA VAL A 30 -5.71 17.64 11.18
C VAL A 30 -5.38 18.64 12.29
N LEU A 31 -4.26 18.46 12.98
CA LEU A 31 -3.82 19.34 14.06
C LEU A 31 -3.55 20.76 13.57
N PHE A 32 -2.88 20.91 12.42
CA PHE A 32 -2.54 22.21 11.84
C PHE A 32 -3.58 22.74 10.84
N GLN A 33 -4.76 22.11 10.74
CA GLN A 33 -5.78 22.51 9.77
C GLN A 33 -6.21 23.97 9.92
N ARG A 34 -6.28 24.48 11.16
CA ARG A 34 -6.61 25.89 11.45
C ARG A 34 -5.49 26.88 11.15
N SER A 35 -4.26 26.39 10.96
CA SER A 35 -3.10 27.22 10.62
C SER A 35 -2.93 27.38 9.10
N LEU A 36 -3.69 26.62 8.29
CA LEU A 36 -3.59 26.64 6.85
C LEU A 36 -4.55 27.68 6.25
N PRO A 37 -4.14 28.39 5.18
CA PRO A 37 -5.04 29.28 4.46
C PRO A 37 -6.28 28.52 3.96
N GLU A 38 -7.46 29.14 3.98
CA GLU A 38 -8.71 28.47 3.57
C GLU A 38 -8.61 27.89 2.14
N ALA A 39 -7.87 28.57 1.25
CA ALA A 39 -7.56 28.12 -0.11
C ALA A 39 -6.83 26.76 -0.18
N VAL A 40 -6.17 26.33 0.90
CA VAL A 40 -5.47 25.04 1.03
C VAL A 40 -6.36 23.98 1.69
N THR A 41 -7.36 24.40 2.48
CA THR A 41 -8.29 23.49 3.18
C THR A 41 -9.43 22.97 2.31
N GLY A 42 -9.66 23.56 1.14
CA GLY A 42 -10.64 23.13 0.15
C GLY A 42 -9.99 22.82 -1.21
N PHE A 43 -10.15 21.60 -1.71
CA PHE A 43 -9.80 21.24 -3.08
C PHE A 43 -11.03 21.37 -3.99
N TRP A 44 -10.81 21.73 -5.27
CA TRP A 44 -11.75 21.58 -6.40
C TRP A 44 -13.23 21.76 -6.00
N SER A 45 -13.72 23.01 -6.00
CA SER A 45 -15.10 23.40 -5.66
C SER A 45 -15.60 23.07 -4.24
N GLY A 46 -14.71 22.98 -3.23
CA GLY A 46 -15.12 22.91 -1.81
C GLY A 46 -15.07 21.52 -1.18
N LEU A 47 -14.38 20.55 -1.80
CA LEU A 47 -14.14 19.25 -1.20
C LEU A 47 -13.15 19.37 -0.02
N PRO A 48 -13.43 18.72 1.12
CA PRO A 48 -12.57 18.84 2.29
C PRO A 48 -11.22 18.15 2.04
N LEU A 49 -10.13 18.82 2.41
CA LEU A 49 -8.75 18.32 2.32
C LEU A 49 -8.58 16.89 2.87
N SER A 50 -9.34 16.55 3.92
CA SER A 50 -9.38 15.21 4.53
C SER A 50 -9.82 14.10 3.57
N LEU A 51 -10.68 14.39 2.60
CA LEU A 51 -11.14 13.42 1.59
C LEU A 51 -10.03 13.15 0.59
N GLY A 52 -9.33 14.19 0.12
CA GLY A 52 -8.15 14.06 -0.74
C GLY A 52 -7.02 13.28 -0.05
N LEU A 53 -6.75 13.57 1.22
CA LEU A 53 -5.78 12.83 2.02
C LEU A 53 -6.19 11.37 2.20
N SER A 54 -7.47 11.07 2.40
CA SER A 54 -7.97 9.68 2.51
C SER A 54 -7.70 8.87 1.24
N VAL A 55 -7.88 9.48 0.06
CA VAL A 55 -7.55 8.86 -1.23
C VAL A 55 -6.04 8.69 -1.40
N LEU A 56 -5.24 9.68 -1.01
CA LEU A 56 -3.78 9.61 -1.05
C LEU A 56 -3.25 8.47 -0.15
N ILE A 57 -3.78 8.33 1.06
CA ILE A 57 -3.45 7.25 1.99
C ILE A 57 -3.79 5.90 1.37
N ALA A 58 -4.99 5.76 0.79
CA ALA A 58 -5.40 4.54 0.11
C ALA A 58 -4.46 4.18 -1.05
N LEU A 59 -4.04 5.17 -1.85
CA LEU A 59 -3.08 4.98 -2.95
C LEU A 59 -1.73 4.50 -2.44
N LEU A 60 -1.17 5.14 -1.42
CA LEU A 60 0.14 4.79 -0.86
C LEU A 60 0.13 3.38 -0.25
N VAL A 61 -0.90 3.05 0.52
CA VAL A 61 -1.07 1.71 1.13
C VAL A 61 -1.24 0.64 0.03
N ALA A 62 -2.06 0.90 -0.99
CA ALA A 62 -2.25 -0.02 -2.10
C ALA A 62 -0.96 -0.21 -2.94
N LEU A 63 -0.18 0.85 -3.15
CA LEU A 63 1.11 0.80 -3.83
C LEU A 63 2.12 -0.02 -3.05
N ALA A 64 2.26 0.25 -1.75
CA ALA A 64 3.15 -0.46 -0.85
C ALA A 64 2.86 -1.96 -0.82
N ILE A 65 1.60 -2.35 -0.57
CA ILE A 65 1.19 -3.75 -0.52
C ILE A 65 1.35 -4.42 -1.89
N GLY A 66 1.01 -3.70 -2.96
CA GLY A 66 1.11 -4.22 -4.32
C GLY A 66 2.54 -4.39 -4.82
N ALA A 67 3.52 -3.66 -4.28
CA ALA A 67 4.92 -3.76 -4.69
C ALA A 67 5.56 -5.13 -4.36
N VAL A 68 5.04 -5.85 -3.36
CA VAL A 68 5.72 -7.00 -2.75
C VAL A 68 5.30 -8.37 -3.35
N ARG A 69 4.70 -8.38 -4.54
CA ARG A 69 4.07 -9.53 -5.24
C ARG A 69 2.67 -9.88 -4.70
N PRO A 70 1.60 -9.38 -5.35
CA PRO A 70 0.23 -9.55 -4.91
C PRO A 70 -0.34 -10.89 -5.40
N ARG A 71 0.22 -12.02 -4.94
CA ARG A 71 -0.36 -13.35 -5.22
C ARG A 71 -1.44 -13.75 -4.22
N SER A 72 -1.37 -13.23 -3.00
CA SER A 72 -2.31 -13.59 -1.93
C SER A 72 -3.56 -12.72 -1.96
N LEU A 73 -4.74 -13.35 -2.03
CA LEU A 73 -6.03 -12.69 -1.87
C LEU A 73 -6.22 -12.10 -0.46
N LEU A 74 -5.47 -12.60 0.54
CA LEU A 74 -5.52 -12.07 1.91
C LEU A 74 -5.01 -10.62 2.02
N LEU A 75 -4.21 -10.16 1.05
CA LEU A 75 -3.74 -8.77 1.03
C LEU A 75 -4.85 -7.78 0.72
N VAL A 76 -5.96 -8.22 0.11
CA VAL A 76 -7.10 -7.36 -0.25
C VAL A 76 -7.82 -6.81 0.99
N PRO A 77 -8.36 -7.65 1.91
CA PRO A 77 -9.02 -7.13 3.10
C PRO A 77 -8.05 -6.40 4.03
N LEU A 78 -6.78 -6.83 4.08
CA LEU A 78 -5.75 -6.18 4.91
C LEU A 78 -5.37 -4.79 4.39
N ALA A 79 -5.34 -4.59 3.07
CA ALA A 79 -5.12 -3.27 2.49
C ALA A 79 -6.26 -2.29 2.82
N ALA A 80 -7.51 -2.77 2.79
CA ALA A 80 -8.65 -1.97 3.21
C ALA A 80 -8.57 -1.63 4.70
N LEU A 81 -8.22 -2.61 5.54
CA LEU A 81 -8.06 -2.42 6.98
C LEU A 81 -6.92 -1.46 7.32
N TYR A 82 -5.78 -1.56 6.65
CA TYR A 82 -4.65 -0.64 6.87
C TYR A 82 -4.96 0.78 6.41
N ALA A 83 -5.63 0.96 5.26
CA ALA A 83 -6.01 2.28 4.78
C ALA A 83 -7.06 2.93 5.69
N GLY A 84 -8.14 2.22 6.04
CA GLY A 84 -9.15 2.71 6.96
C GLY A 84 -8.58 2.96 8.37
N GLY A 85 -7.77 2.04 8.87
CA GLY A 85 -7.10 2.15 10.16
C GLY A 85 -6.12 3.33 10.23
N ALA A 86 -5.38 3.62 9.16
CA ALA A 86 -4.50 4.79 9.08
C ALA A 86 -5.29 6.10 9.20
N VAL A 87 -6.46 6.18 8.55
CA VAL A 87 -7.35 7.35 8.65
C VAL A 87 -7.87 7.51 10.06
N VAL A 88 -8.39 6.44 10.68
CA VAL A 88 -8.88 6.46 12.07
C VAL A 88 -7.77 6.89 13.04
N ALA A 89 -6.61 6.25 12.97
CA ALA A 89 -5.50 6.54 13.87
C ALA A 89 -4.98 7.97 13.70
N GLY A 90 -4.89 8.46 12.45
CA GLY A 90 -4.47 9.83 12.19
C GLY A 90 -5.46 10.86 12.72
N GLN A 91 -6.76 10.64 12.51
CA GLN A 91 -7.82 11.51 13.04
C GLN A 91 -7.82 11.55 14.57
N ILE A 92 -7.75 10.38 15.23
CA ILE A 92 -7.68 10.31 16.70
C ILE A 92 -6.43 11.04 17.20
N ALA A 93 -5.27 10.85 16.57
CA ALA A 93 -4.03 11.50 16.97
C ALA A 93 -4.09 13.02 16.86
N GLY A 94 -4.57 13.57 15.75
CA GLY A 94 -4.69 15.01 15.56
C GLY A 94 -5.74 15.63 16.49
N VAL A 95 -6.93 15.02 16.58
CA VAL A 95 -8.04 15.55 17.37
C VAL A 95 -7.79 15.46 18.87
N SER A 96 -7.18 14.38 19.36
CA SER A 96 -6.87 14.24 20.80
C SER A 96 -5.93 15.35 21.29
N ILE A 97 -4.88 15.68 20.54
CA ILE A 97 -3.99 16.78 20.90
C ILE A 97 -4.73 18.14 20.81
N MET A 98 -5.54 18.32 19.76
CA MET A 98 -6.33 19.55 19.58
C MET A 98 -7.35 19.78 20.72
N ILE A 99 -7.97 18.70 21.23
CA ILE A 99 -8.89 18.76 22.38
C ILE A 99 -8.13 18.91 23.70
N GLY A 100 -7.00 18.22 23.87
CA GLY A 100 -6.26 18.23 25.13
C GLY A 100 -5.49 19.51 25.41
N ALA A 101 -4.93 20.15 24.39
CA ALA A 101 -4.18 21.41 24.54
C ALA A 101 -4.99 22.53 25.27
N PRO A 102 -6.26 22.83 24.92
CA PRO A 102 -7.05 23.82 25.64
C PRO A 102 -7.55 23.36 27.02
N LEU A 103 -7.62 22.05 27.30
CA LEU A 103 -7.98 21.55 28.64
C LEU A 103 -6.88 21.81 29.67
N ARG A 104 -5.61 21.77 29.22
CA ARG A 104 -4.44 21.98 30.07
C ARG A 104 -4.04 23.44 30.20
N THR A 105 -4.04 24.14 29.08
CA THR A 105 -3.70 25.56 29.00
C THR A 105 -4.86 26.28 28.31
N PRO A 106 -5.93 26.61 29.05
CA PRO A 106 -7.09 27.29 28.47
C PRO A 106 -6.64 28.64 27.91
N PRO A 107 -6.67 28.82 26.57
CA PRO A 107 -6.18 30.05 25.97
C PRO A 107 -7.24 31.15 26.14
N ALA A 108 -6.78 32.40 26.26
CA ALA A 108 -7.66 33.57 26.33
C ALA A 108 -8.49 33.75 25.04
N GLU A 109 -7.98 33.27 23.91
CA GLU A 109 -8.67 33.25 22.61
C GLU A 109 -8.47 31.91 21.89
N PRO A 110 -9.38 31.53 20.98
CA PRO A 110 -9.20 30.34 20.15
C PRO A 110 -7.97 30.49 19.25
N ARG A 111 -6.86 29.86 19.65
CA ARG A 111 -5.62 29.85 18.85
C ARG A 111 -5.48 28.57 18.04
N ALA A 112 -4.80 28.66 16.90
CA ALA A 112 -4.38 27.48 16.15
C ALA A 112 -3.34 26.67 16.94
N ALA A 113 -3.31 25.36 16.75
CA ALA A 113 -2.37 24.48 17.44
C ALA A 113 -0.93 24.79 17.02
N GLN A 114 -0.01 24.77 17.98
CA GLN A 114 1.42 25.01 17.78
C GLN A 114 2.21 23.71 18.00
N LEU A 115 3.46 23.65 17.50
CA LEU A 115 4.32 22.49 17.74
C LEU A 115 4.55 22.21 19.24
N SER A 116 4.55 23.25 20.08
CA SER A 116 4.63 23.11 21.54
C SER A 116 3.49 22.30 22.15
N ASP A 117 2.35 22.23 21.45
CA ASP A 117 1.15 21.56 21.94
C ASP A 117 1.21 20.05 21.68
N VAL A 118 2.16 19.57 20.86
CA VAL A 118 2.41 18.15 20.59
C VAL A 118 3.11 17.51 21.79
N THR A 119 2.34 17.18 22.80
CA THR A 119 2.82 16.50 24.01
C THR A 119 2.00 15.24 24.29
N VAL A 120 2.64 14.24 24.89
CA VAL A 120 1.96 13.01 25.33
C VAL A 120 0.81 13.34 26.28
N ALA A 121 0.98 14.37 27.10
CA ALA A 121 0.00 14.73 28.11
C ALA A 121 -1.29 15.32 27.50
N ASN A 122 -1.15 16.24 26.53
CA ASN A 122 -2.29 16.77 25.77
C ASN A 122 -3.00 15.65 24.99
N PHE A 123 -2.22 14.75 24.37
CA PHE A 123 -2.78 13.58 23.70
C PHE A 123 -3.62 12.72 24.66
N THR A 124 -3.09 12.37 25.83
CA THR A 124 -3.79 11.50 26.79
C THR A 124 -5.07 12.12 27.34
N GLU A 125 -5.08 13.43 27.58
CA GLU A 125 -6.24 14.13 28.13
C GLU A 125 -7.35 14.36 27.12
N GLY A 126 -7.01 14.61 25.85
CA GLY A 126 -8.01 14.75 24.79
C GLY A 126 -8.44 13.43 24.15
N LEU A 127 -7.77 12.31 24.45
CA LEU A 127 -8.10 10.98 23.92
C LEU A 127 -9.57 10.57 24.16
N PRO A 128 -10.15 10.74 25.36
CA PRO A 128 -11.54 10.38 25.60
C PRO A 128 -12.51 11.21 24.74
N GLY A 129 -12.22 12.50 24.55
CA GLY A 129 -13.01 13.39 23.70
C GLY A 129 -12.91 13.02 22.22
N ALA A 130 -11.71 12.67 21.75
CA ALA A 130 -11.51 12.19 20.38
C ALA A 130 -12.24 10.87 20.11
N LEU A 131 -12.26 9.95 21.08
CA LEU A 131 -12.99 8.68 20.98
C LEU A 131 -14.51 8.88 21.05
N ALA A 132 -14.98 9.89 21.77
CA ALA A 132 -16.41 10.20 21.88
C ALA A 132 -17.04 10.55 20.52
N LEU A 133 -16.28 11.14 19.59
CA LEU A 133 -16.75 11.44 18.23
C LEU A 133 -17.24 10.20 17.47
N TYR A 134 -16.64 9.03 17.73
CA TYR A 134 -17.05 7.77 17.12
C TYR A 134 -18.26 7.13 17.78
N ARG A 135 -18.67 7.64 18.94
CA ARG A 135 -19.87 7.22 19.68
C ARG A 135 -21.06 8.15 19.45
N GLN A 136 -20.85 9.30 18.79
CA GLN A 136 -21.92 10.23 18.45
C GLN A 136 -22.90 9.62 17.44
N PRO A 137 -24.17 10.08 17.41
CA PRO A 137 -25.14 9.66 16.42
C PRO A 137 -24.60 9.81 15.00
N LEU A 138 -24.97 8.89 14.10
CA LEU A 138 -24.47 8.86 12.74
C LEU A 138 -24.70 10.20 11.99
N ALA A 139 -25.80 10.90 12.31
CA ALA A 139 -26.12 12.21 11.75
C ALA A 139 -25.06 13.29 12.02
N GLU A 140 -24.29 13.17 13.11
CA GLU A 140 -23.25 14.12 13.50
C GLU A 140 -21.84 13.63 13.07
N ALA A 141 -21.63 12.32 13.09
CA ALA A 141 -20.33 11.70 12.79
C ALA A 141 -20.16 11.22 11.33
N TRP A 142 -21.16 11.41 10.45
CA TRP A 142 -21.19 10.83 9.10
C TRP A 142 -19.94 11.13 8.27
N ALA A 143 -19.40 12.35 8.37
CA ALA A 143 -18.23 12.77 7.59
C ALA A 143 -16.98 11.96 7.97
N VAL A 144 -16.80 11.64 9.25
CA VAL A 144 -15.68 10.82 9.74
C VAL A 144 -15.78 9.40 9.18
N TRP A 145 -16.98 8.82 9.22
CA TRP A 145 -17.25 7.50 8.64
C TRP A 145 -17.06 7.47 7.12
N LEU A 146 -17.45 8.54 6.43
CA LEU A 146 -17.26 8.69 5.00
C LEU A 146 -15.78 8.64 4.61
N TYR A 147 -14.90 9.37 5.32
CA TYR A 147 -13.46 9.35 5.04
C TYR A 147 -12.84 7.96 5.20
N ILE A 148 -13.25 7.23 6.25
CA ILE A 148 -12.81 5.86 6.50
C ILE A 148 -13.29 4.93 5.38
N ALA A 149 -14.57 5.03 5.01
CA ALA A 149 -15.17 4.22 3.97
C ALA A 149 -14.50 4.46 2.60
N VAL A 150 -14.24 5.73 2.25
CA VAL A 150 -13.55 6.09 1.01
C VAL A 150 -12.14 5.50 0.98
N ALA A 151 -11.36 5.66 2.05
CA ALA A 151 -10.01 5.10 2.11
C ALA A 151 -10.01 3.56 1.98
N ALA A 152 -10.93 2.89 2.69
CA ALA A 152 -11.07 1.44 2.65
C ALA A 152 -11.49 0.95 1.26
N LEU A 153 -12.51 1.56 0.65
CA LEU A 153 -13.04 1.18 -0.67
C LEU A 153 -12.02 1.41 -1.78
N VAL A 154 -11.34 2.55 -1.80
CA VAL A 154 -10.33 2.86 -2.82
C VAL A 154 -9.17 1.88 -2.73
N SER A 155 -8.66 1.63 -1.53
CA SER A 155 -7.58 0.65 -1.30
C SER A 155 -8.00 -0.75 -1.74
N LEU A 156 -9.23 -1.17 -1.39
CA LEU A 156 -9.79 -2.45 -1.80
C LEU A 156 -9.87 -2.57 -3.32
N LEU A 157 -10.39 -1.56 -4.02
CA LEU A 157 -10.50 -1.56 -5.48
C LEU A 157 -9.13 -1.61 -6.17
N LEU A 158 -8.17 -0.83 -5.69
CA LEU A 158 -6.83 -0.80 -6.27
C LEU A 158 -6.10 -2.13 -6.11
N VAL A 159 -6.16 -2.73 -4.92
CA VAL A 159 -5.49 -4.00 -4.65
C VAL A 159 -6.21 -5.16 -5.34
N THR A 160 -7.55 -5.19 -5.38
CA THR A 160 -8.29 -6.22 -6.14
C THR A 160 -7.97 -6.15 -7.63
N PHE A 161 -7.97 -4.97 -8.23
CA PHE A 161 -7.62 -4.80 -9.64
C PHE A 161 -6.19 -5.26 -9.93
N ARG A 162 -5.23 -4.93 -9.07
CA ARG A 162 -3.84 -5.36 -9.22
C ARG A 162 -3.67 -6.87 -9.06
N VAL A 163 -4.28 -7.47 -8.04
CA VAL A 163 -4.23 -8.93 -7.80
C VAL A 163 -4.85 -9.69 -8.98
N THR A 164 -6.00 -9.25 -9.47
CA THR A 164 -6.67 -9.89 -10.62
C THR A 164 -5.83 -9.77 -11.90
N ARG A 165 -5.24 -8.60 -12.17
CA ARG A 165 -4.34 -8.41 -13.31
C ARG A 165 -3.09 -9.28 -13.23
N VAL A 166 -2.43 -9.37 -12.08
CA VAL A 166 -1.23 -10.20 -11.88
C VAL A 166 -1.57 -11.70 -12.01
N ARG A 167 -2.73 -12.13 -11.52
CA ARG A 167 -3.18 -13.52 -11.69
C ARG A 167 -3.54 -13.86 -13.13
N ARG A 168 -4.12 -12.93 -13.88
CA ARG A 168 -4.39 -13.11 -15.32
C ARG A 168 -3.09 -13.21 -16.11
N ALA A 169 -2.13 -12.31 -15.85
CA ALA A 169 -0.82 -12.36 -16.51
C ALA A 169 -0.09 -13.68 -16.24
N HIS A 170 -0.11 -14.17 -15.00
CA HIS A 170 0.48 -15.47 -14.69
C HIS A 170 -0.25 -16.65 -15.33
N ARG A 171 -1.58 -16.59 -15.47
CA ARG A 171 -2.32 -17.65 -16.18
C ARG A 171 -1.97 -17.65 -17.66
N ALA A 172 -1.93 -16.49 -18.31
CA ALA A 172 -1.50 -16.37 -19.70
C ALA A 172 -0.06 -16.85 -19.91
N GLU A 173 0.85 -16.54 -18.98
CA GLU A 173 2.24 -17.00 -19.02
C GLU A 173 2.34 -18.53 -18.80
N SER A 174 1.53 -19.09 -17.90
CA SER A 174 1.44 -20.54 -17.70
C SER A 174 0.81 -21.26 -18.90
N GLU A 175 -0.25 -20.73 -19.50
CA GLU A 175 -0.89 -21.28 -20.71
C GLU A 175 0.05 -21.20 -21.92
N ALA A 176 0.79 -20.10 -22.09
CA ALA A 176 1.80 -19.98 -23.14
C ALA A 176 3.00 -20.92 -22.91
N THR A 177 3.38 -21.17 -21.66
CA THR A 177 4.44 -22.14 -21.32
C THR A 177 3.96 -23.57 -21.51
N GLU A 178 2.70 -23.88 -21.18
CA GLU A 178 2.09 -25.20 -21.41
C GLU A 178 1.91 -25.48 -22.91
N GLN A 179 1.54 -24.50 -23.73
CA GLN A 179 1.53 -24.62 -25.19
C GLN A 179 2.93 -24.78 -25.79
N ALA A 180 3.95 -24.13 -25.22
CA ALA A 180 5.34 -24.33 -25.64
C ALA A 180 5.95 -25.65 -25.12
N THR A 181 5.29 -26.31 -24.16
CA THR A 181 5.70 -27.59 -23.56
C THR A 181 4.64 -28.67 -23.82
N GLU A 182 3.88 -28.57 -24.92
CA GLU A 182 3.29 -29.78 -25.50
C GLU A 182 4.46 -30.59 -26.08
N PRO A 183 4.78 -31.78 -25.54
CA PRO A 183 5.71 -32.66 -26.22
C PRO A 183 5.07 -32.95 -27.58
N GLU A 184 5.72 -32.52 -28.66
CA GLU A 184 5.43 -32.97 -30.01
C GLU A 184 5.02 -34.44 -29.93
N TYR A 185 3.77 -34.73 -30.29
CA TYR A 185 3.23 -36.08 -30.29
C TYR A 185 4.01 -36.87 -31.35
N ARG A 186 5.15 -37.42 -30.94
CA ARG A 186 6.00 -38.25 -31.79
C ARG A 186 5.24 -39.53 -32.02
N ALA A 187 4.76 -39.71 -33.25
CA ALA A 187 4.17 -40.97 -33.65
C ALA A 187 5.18 -42.11 -33.37
N PRO A 188 4.74 -43.29 -32.88
CA PRO A 188 5.63 -44.37 -32.42
C PRO A 188 6.60 -44.96 -33.47
N PHE A 189 6.60 -44.46 -34.70
CA PHE A 189 7.30 -45.05 -35.84
C PHE A 189 8.34 -44.12 -36.51
N GLU A 190 8.66 -42.97 -35.91
CA GLU A 190 9.83 -42.21 -36.38
C GLU A 190 11.14 -42.88 -35.92
N PRO A 191 12.04 -43.26 -36.84
CA PRO A 191 13.33 -43.85 -36.45
C PRO A 191 14.17 -42.81 -35.71
N ALA A 192 14.73 -43.21 -34.57
CA ALA A 192 15.53 -42.36 -33.70
C ALA A 192 16.72 -41.74 -34.46
N GLN A 193 16.64 -40.44 -34.76
CA GLN A 193 17.82 -39.70 -35.19
C GLN A 193 18.79 -39.59 -34.01
N GLN A 194 19.97 -40.17 -34.18
CA GLN A 194 21.07 -40.09 -33.24
C GLN A 194 21.47 -38.62 -33.02
N PRO A 195 21.88 -38.23 -31.81
CA PRO A 195 22.31 -36.87 -31.52
C PRO A 195 23.50 -36.50 -32.41
N ALA A 196 23.44 -35.31 -33.01
CA ALA A 196 24.51 -34.76 -33.85
C ALA A 196 25.88 -34.89 -33.15
N GLN A 197 26.76 -35.69 -33.76
CA GLN A 197 28.15 -35.80 -33.36
C GLN A 197 28.78 -34.40 -33.37
N LYS A 198 29.35 -34.01 -32.23
CA LYS A 198 30.27 -32.86 -32.14
C LYS A 198 31.39 -33.08 -33.17
N PRO A 199 31.73 -32.09 -34.01
CA PRO A 199 32.85 -32.24 -34.94
C PRO A 199 34.15 -32.38 -34.14
N ALA A 200 34.85 -33.49 -34.37
CA ALA A 200 36.18 -33.74 -33.83
C ALA A 200 37.18 -32.70 -34.39
N PRO A 201 38.18 -32.25 -33.62
CA PRO A 201 39.20 -31.36 -34.13
C PRO A 201 40.07 -32.09 -35.17
N ASP A 202 40.15 -31.49 -36.35
CA ASP A 202 40.83 -31.99 -37.54
C ASP A 202 42.32 -32.27 -37.27
N LEU A 203 42.72 -33.53 -37.42
CA LEU A 203 44.07 -34.05 -37.18
C LEU A 203 45.08 -33.71 -38.30
N PHE A 204 44.69 -32.90 -39.28
CA PHE A 204 45.46 -32.64 -40.50
C PHE A 204 45.75 -31.16 -40.77
N THR A 205 45.59 -30.27 -39.79
CA THR A 205 46.09 -28.89 -39.95
C THR A 205 47.58 -28.82 -39.59
N PRO A 206 48.47 -28.42 -40.53
CA PRO A 206 49.89 -28.28 -40.23
C PRO A 206 50.12 -27.12 -39.26
N ARG A 207 50.86 -27.39 -38.19
CA ARG A 207 51.33 -26.38 -37.22
C ARG A 207 52.35 -25.46 -37.90
N ASN A 208 52.10 -24.16 -37.91
CA ASN A 208 53.15 -23.16 -38.18
C ASN A 208 54.19 -23.17 -37.04
N PRO A 209 55.50 -23.17 -37.34
CA PRO A 209 56.54 -23.09 -36.32
C PRO A 209 56.78 -21.65 -35.85
N THR A 210 56.75 -21.48 -34.53
CA THR A 210 57.52 -20.57 -33.63
C THR A 210 58.18 -19.28 -34.17
N GLN A 211 57.83 -18.15 -33.53
CA GLN A 211 58.74 -17.15 -32.93
C GLN A 211 58.52 -17.31 -31.40
N ASP A 212 59.48 -17.50 -30.49
CA ASP A 212 60.92 -17.21 -30.42
C ASP A 212 61.71 -18.40 -29.85
#